data_AF-A0AAV4GR17-F1
#
_entry.id   AF-A0AAV4GR17-F1
#
_cell.length_a   1.000
_cell.length_b   1.000
_cell.length_c   1.000
_cell.angle_alpha   90.00
_cell.angle_beta   90.00
_cell.angle_gamma   90.00
#
_symmetry.space_group_name_H-M   'P 1'
#
loop_
_entity.id
_entity.type
_entity.pdbx_description
1 polymer ?
#
loop_
_entity_poly.entity_id
_entity_poly.type
_entity_poly.pdbx_seq_one_letter_code
_entity_poly.pdbx_strand_id
1 'polypeptide(L)'
;MEGQHLLTYILLIILVCLLANVLMIKRKPAQGRQTSPSLVLTSMRSGGGVASGRKARALESKNIVVDTLNLVHWLKRRSPLKRVETCDILAAIGTTAPILHQKYSGRIIYVTKDRETRAAKSDAERLRALFQTTAHHYNVYIYVVERLPVEKKVERRDGKDKSHAALGRDDFYLIMLAWKYNCPALSQDRFRDLADMKTDLAPFHVYSFSPVKPYPERDFVNPSAAEFRRMQRPAAVDYSKVFVHL
;
A
#
# COMPACT_ATOMS: atom_id res chain seq x y z
N MET A 1 30.90 12.64 -45.76
CA MET A 1 30.25 11.30 -45.67
C MET A 1 29.58 11.04 -44.32
N GLU A 2 29.74 11.88 -43.29
CA GLU A 2 29.16 11.64 -41.95
C GLU A 2 27.65 11.92 -41.84
N GLY A 3 27.09 12.81 -42.67
CA GLY A 3 25.66 13.16 -42.62
C GLY A 3 24.70 12.07 -43.13
N GLN A 4 25.18 11.13 -43.95
CA GLN A 4 24.34 10.05 -44.49
C GLN A 4 24.01 9.00 -43.41
N HIS A 5 24.95 8.70 -42.53
CA HIS A 5 24.75 7.72 -41.46
C HIS A 5 23.73 8.22 -40.42
N LEU A 6 23.74 9.51 -40.08
CA LEU A 6 22.80 10.09 -39.12
C LEU A 6 21.35 9.98 -39.64
N LEU A 7 21.14 10.23 -40.93
CA LEU A 7 19.81 10.11 -41.54
C LEU A 7 19.30 8.67 -41.52
N THR A 8 20.19 7.69 -41.76
CA THR A 8 19.84 6.26 -41.72
C THR A 8 19.45 5.82 -40.31
N TYR A 9 20.17 6.28 -39.28
CA TYR A 9 19.84 5.97 -37.88
C TYR A 9 18.50 6.55 -37.45
N ILE A 10 18.20 7.80 -37.83
CA ILE A 10 16.91 8.43 -37.51
C ILE A 10 15.75 7.69 -38.18
N LEU A 11 15.90 7.31 -39.46
CA LEU A 11 14.90 6.53 -40.18
C LEU A 11 14.68 5.15 -39.57
N LEU A 12 15.74 4.49 -39.11
CA LEU A 12 15.65 3.19 -38.43
C LEU A 12 14.88 3.31 -37.10
N ILE A 13 15.14 4.34 -36.30
CA ILE A 13 14.45 4.57 -35.02
C ILE A 13 12.95 4.84 -35.27
N ILE A 14 12.62 5.68 -36.25
CA ILE A 14 11.22 5.97 -36.61
C ILE A 14 10.52 4.68 -37.07
N LEU A 15 11.16 3.86 -37.88
CA LEU A 15 10.61 2.59 -38.35
C LEU A 15 10.35 1.61 -37.19
N VAL A 16 11.29 1.49 -36.25
CA VAL A 16 11.11 0.65 -35.05
C VAL A 16 9.96 1.16 -34.17
N CYS A 17 9.83 2.48 -33.99
CA CYS A 17 8.72 3.07 -33.24
C CYS A 17 7.36 2.87 -33.92
N LEU A 18 7.30 2.93 -35.25
CA LEU A 18 6.07 2.67 -36.01
C LEU A 18 5.68 1.19 -35.95
N LEU A 19 6.63 0.27 -36.08
CA LEU A 19 6.38 -1.17 -35.96
C LEU A 19 5.91 -1.56 -34.56
N ALA A 20 6.49 -0.96 -33.50
CA ALA A 20 6.05 -1.16 -32.12
C ALA A 20 4.60 -0.70 -31.90
N ASN A 21 4.18 0.41 -32.53
CA ASN A 21 2.80 0.90 -32.44
C ASN A 21 1.81 0.02 -33.24
N VAL A 22 2.20 -0.50 -34.40
CA VAL A 22 1.36 -1.40 -35.21
C VAL A 22 1.13 -2.76 -34.51
N LEU A 23 2.13 -3.26 -33.79
CA LEU A 23 2.01 -4.51 -33.01
C LEU A 23 1.11 -4.37 -31.77
N MET A 24 0.87 -3.16 -31.27
CA MET A 24 0.01 -2.90 -30.10
C MET A 24 -1.48 -2.74 -30.45
N ILE A 25 -1.85 -2.58 -31.74
CA ILE A 25 -3.23 -2.24 -32.15
C ILE A 25 -4.12 -3.48 -32.41
N LYS A 26 -3.58 -4.71 -32.43
CA LYS A 26 -4.37 -5.93 -32.68
C LYS A 26 -4.60 -6.81 -31.46
N ARG A 27 -5.25 -6.28 -30.42
CA ARG A 27 -6.05 -7.11 -29.48
C ARG A 27 -7.29 -6.34 -29.02
N LYS A 28 -8.40 -6.50 -29.74
CA LYS A 28 -9.75 -6.30 -29.18
C LYS A 28 -10.15 -7.59 -28.46
N PRO A 29 -10.45 -7.58 -27.15
CA PRO A 29 -11.43 -8.48 -26.60
C PRO A 29 -12.81 -7.81 -26.58
N ALA A 30 -13.81 -8.63 -26.82
CA ALA A 30 -15.21 -8.31 -26.93
C ALA A 30 -15.77 -7.66 -25.66
N GLN A 31 -16.74 -6.76 -25.86
CA GLN A 31 -17.66 -6.29 -24.83
C GLN A 31 -18.42 -7.49 -24.25
N GLY A 32 -18.09 -7.86 -23.02
CA GLY A 32 -18.92 -8.68 -22.15
C GLY A 32 -19.33 -7.86 -20.94
N ARG A 33 -20.62 -7.58 -20.79
CA ARG A 33 -21.22 -7.19 -19.50
C ARG A 33 -20.88 -8.31 -18.51
N GLN A 34 -20.08 -8.01 -17.49
CA GLN A 34 -19.95 -8.88 -16.32
C GLN A 34 -20.20 -8.06 -15.06
N THR A 35 -21.28 -8.44 -14.39
CA THR A 35 -21.67 -8.02 -13.06
C THR A 35 -20.55 -8.29 -12.07
N SER A 36 -20.16 -7.27 -11.33
CA SER A 36 -19.20 -7.36 -10.22
C SER A 36 -19.61 -8.48 -9.26
N PRO A 37 -18.73 -9.45 -8.93
CA PRO A 37 -19.01 -10.38 -7.87
C PRO A 37 -18.86 -9.64 -6.54
N SER A 38 -19.98 -9.41 -5.86
CA SER A 38 -19.96 -9.19 -4.42
C SER A 38 -19.31 -10.41 -3.76
N LEU A 39 -18.14 -10.21 -3.16
CA LEU A 39 -17.45 -11.22 -2.38
C LEU A 39 -18.25 -11.50 -1.10
N VAL A 40 -19.06 -12.56 -1.14
CA VAL A 40 -19.70 -13.15 0.03
C VAL A 40 -18.61 -13.83 0.86
N LEU A 41 -18.17 -13.17 1.94
CA LEU A 41 -17.32 -13.79 2.96
C LEU A 41 -18.09 -14.89 3.68
N THR A 42 -17.65 -16.13 3.49
CA THR A 42 -18.18 -17.29 4.19
C THR A 42 -17.87 -17.20 5.69
N SER A 43 -18.91 -17.39 6.50
CA SER A 43 -18.94 -17.37 7.95
C SER A 43 -17.76 -18.09 8.62
N MET A 44 -16.93 -17.36 9.36
CA MET A 44 -15.97 -17.94 10.31
C MET A 44 -16.55 -17.97 11.73
N ARG A 45 -16.70 -19.21 12.23
CA ARG A 45 -17.18 -19.61 13.56
C ARG A 45 -16.30 -19.06 14.69
N SER A 46 -16.95 -18.65 15.78
CA SER A 46 -16.36 -18.09 17.01
C SER A 46 -15.90 -19.18 17.98
N GLY A 47 -14.68 -19.06 18.51
CA GLY A 47 -14.18 -19.84 19.64
C GLY A 47 -13.33 -18.96 20.57
N GLY A 48 -13.73 -18.83 21.83
CA GLY A 48 -12.99 -18.13 22.88
C GLY A 48 -11.79 -18.98 23.33
N GLY A 49 -10.58 -18.55 23.00
CA GLY A 49 -9.32 -19.31 23.18
C GLY A 49 -8.31 -19.04 22.05
N VAL A 50 -8.77 -18.46 20.95
CA VAL A 50 -8.03 -18.29 19.69
C VAL A 50 -7.04 -17.11 19.69
N ALA A 51 -7.13 -16.16 20.63
CA ALA A 51 -6.37 -14.91 20.56
C ALA A 51 -4.84 -15.10 20.74
N SER A 52 -4.41 -15.94 21.69
CA SER A 52 -2.98 -16.24 21.90
C SER A 52 -2.42 -17.11 20.77
N GLY A 53 -3.15 -18.17 20.37
CA GLY A 53 -2.77 -19.06 19.28
C GLY A 53 -2.71 -18.37 17.92
N ARG A 54 -3.61 -17.42 17.64
CA ARG A 54 -3.58 -16.63 16.39
C ARG A 54 -2.37 -15.72 16.31
N LYS A 55 -1.96 -15.09 17.42
CA LYS A 55 -0.75 -14.26 17.46
C LYS A 55 0.53 -15.07 17.25
N ALA A 56 0.65 -16.25 17.87
CA ALA A 56 1.78 -17.15 17.65
C ALA A 56 1.84 -17.59 16.17
N ARG A 57 0.72 -18.06 15.61
CA ARG A 57 0.63 -18.44 14.18
C ARG A 57 0.87 -17.28 13.22
N ALA A 58 0.54 -16.05 13.60
CA ALA A 58 0.80 -14.87 12.78
C ALA A 58 2.31 -14.57 12.70
N LEU A 59 3.08 -14.79 13.77
CA LEU A 59 4.53 -14.61 13.76
C LEU A 59 5.26 -15.64 12.89
N GLU A 60 4.67 -16.81 12.70
CA GLU A 60 5.15 -17.87 11.79
C GLU A 60 4.66 -17.70 10.34
N SER A 61 3.89 -16.63 10.07
CA SER A 61 3.33 -16.40 8.74
C SER A 61 4.42 -16.14 7.70
N LYS A 62 4.20 -16.68 6.50
CA LYS A 62 5.04 -16.38 5.33
C LYS A 62 4.83 -14.95 4.81
N ASN A 63 3.73 -14.29 5.18
CA ASN A 63 3.39 -12.94 4.74
C ASN A 63 3.80 -11.91 5.79
N ILE A 64 3.89 -10.63 5.39
CA ILE A 64 4.04 -9.50 6.30
C ILE A 64 3.37 -8.24 5.73
N VAL A 65 2.77 -7.43 6.62
CA VAL A 65 2.33 -6.07 6.29
C VAL A 65 3.28 -5.05 6.91
N VAL A 66 3.66 -4.02 6.18
CA VAL A 66 4.66 -3.03 6.57
C VAL A 66 3.98 -1.66 6.68
N ASP A 67 4.13 -1.05 7.85
CA ASP A 67 3.80 0.35 8.06
C ASP A 67 4.90 1.22 7.46
N THR A 68 4.64 1.74 6.27
CA THR A 68 5.69 2.34 5.45
C THR A 68 6.09 3.72 5.97
N LEU A 69 5.15 4.51 6.50
CA LEU A 69 5.46 5.82 7.05
C LEU A 69 6.27 5.69 8.34
N ASN A 70 5.88 4.78 9.24
CA ASN A 70 6.64 4.49 10.45
C ASN A 70 8.06 3.97 10.11
N LEU A 71 8.18 3.14 9.06
CA LEU A 71 9.47 2.63 8.58
C LEU A 71 10.36 3.75 8.04
N VAL A 72 9.83 4.66 7.22
CA VAL A 72 10.61 5.80 6.69
C VAL A 72 11.12 6.68 7.83
N HIS A 73 10.27 6.96 8.82
CA HIS A 73 10.68 7.71 10.01
C HIS A 73 11.77 6.97 10.80
N TRP A 74 11.67 5.65 10.92
CA TRP A 74 12.68 4.82 11.58
C TRP A 74 14.03 4.85 10.86
N LEU A 75 14.04 4.65 9.54
CA LEU A 75 15.26 4.68 8.72
C LEU A 75 15.98 6.04 8.79
N LYS A 76 15.23 7.12 9.01
CA LYS A 76 15.75 8.50 9.02
C LYS A 76 15.96 9.09 10.41
N ARG A 77 16.02 8.27 11.47
CA ARG A 77 16.16 8.69 12.88
C ARG A 77 17.26 9.71 13.19
N ARG A 78 18.28 9.88 12.32
CA ARG A 78 19.36 10.87 12.49
C ARG A 78 19.04 12.28 11.97
N SER A 79 17.97 12.44 11.18
CA SER A 79 17.49 13.75 10.74
C SER A 79 15.96 13.70 10.61
N PRO A 80 15.20 14.18 11.62
CA PRO A 80 13.76 14.17 11.55
C PRO A 80 13.32 14.99 10.35
N LEU A 81 12.76 14.33 9.34
CA LEU A 81 12.16 15.01 8.21
C LEU A 81 11.00 15.87 8.72
N LYS A 82 10.95 17.13 8.27
CA LYS A 82 9.74 17.95 8.42
C LYS A 82 8.54 17.32 7.70
N ARG A 83 8.80 16.52 6.65
CA ARG A 83 7.79 15.82 5.85
C ARG A 83 8.39 14.62 5.11
N VAL A 84 7.67 13.49 5.11
CA VAL A 84 7.97 12.32 4.27
C VAL A 84 7.42 12.55 2.87
N GLU A 85 8.28 12.45 1.86
CA GLU A 85 7.92 12.59 0.44
C GLU A 85 7.79 11.21 -0.24
N THR A 86 7.16 11.16 -1.42
CA THR A 86 6.97 9.89 -2.14
C THR A 86 8.30 9.21 -2.50
N CYS A 87 9.34 9.98 -2.85
CA CYS A 87 10.66 9.41 -3.12
C CYS A 87 11.24 8.69 -1.90
N ASP A 88 10.96 9.17 -0.68
CA ASP A 88 11.42 8.53 0.55
C ASP A 88 10.74 7.17 0.77
N ILE A 89 9.45 7.10 0.44
CA ILE A 89 8.66 5.86 0.50
C ILE A 89 9.23 4.83 -0.49
N LEU A 90 9.42 5.24 -1.75
CA LEU A 90 9.95 4.34 -2.79
C LEU A 90 11.37 3.88 -2.47
N ALA A 91 12.22 4.77 -1.95
CA ALA A 91 13.57 4.44 -1.50
C ALA A 91 13.54 3.44 -0.34
N ALA A 92 12.68 3.66 0.68
CA ALA A 92 12.54 2.74 1.79
C ALA A 92 12.13 1.34 1.31
N ILE A 93 11.12 1.24 0.41
CA ILE A 93 10.71 -0.03 -0.19
C ILE A 93 11.89 -0.70 -0.89
N GLY A 94 12.65 0.04 -1.71
CA GLY A 94 13.77 -0.51 -2.44
C GLY A 94 14.91 -1.01 -1.55
N THR A 95 15.15 -0.34 -0.42
CA THR A 95 16.13 -0.78 0.57
C THR A 95 15.64 -1.99 1.36
N THR A 96 14.37 -2.03 1.78
CA THR A 96 13.89 -3.04 2.74
C THR A 96 13.27 -4.27 2.09
N ALA A 97 12.73 -4.17 0.88
CA ALA A 97 12.08 -5.31 0.21
C ALA A 97 13.02 -6.51 0.00
N PRO A 98 14.28 -6.35 -0.48
CA PRO A 98 15.20 -7.48 -0.62
C PRO A 98 15.46 -8.20 0.71
N ILE A 99 15.63 -7.46 1.81
CA ILE A 99 15.87 -8.02 3.15
C ILE A 99 14.62 -8.76 3.65
N LEU A 100 13.44 -8.19 3.43
CA LEU A 100 12.18 -8.84 3.83
C LEU A 100 11.94 -10.13 3.05
N HIS A 101 12.29 -10.20 1.75
CA HIS A 101 12.19 -11.43 0.95
C HIS A 101 13.09 -12.56 1.45
N GLN A 102 14.21 -12.26 2.10
CA GLN A 102 15.05 -13.29 2.74
C GLN A 102 14.37 -13.94 3.95
N LYS A 103 13.46 -13.21 4.62
CA LYS A 103 12.80 -13.65 5.85
C LYS A 103 11.37 -14.15 5.64
N TYR A 104 10.67 -13.61 4.64
CA TYR A 104 9.26 -13.89 4.36
C TYR A 104 9.12 -14.42 2.93
N SER A 105 8.65 -15.65 2.80
CA SER A 105 8.50 -16.35 1.51
C SER A 105 7.14 -16.11 0.83
N GLY A 106 6.25 -15.36 1.47
CA GLY A 106 4.91 -15.03 0.99
C GLY A 106 4.81 -13.59 0.50
N ARG A 107 3.68 -12.94 0.80
CA ARG A 107 3.40 -11.56 0.39
C ARG A 107 4.10 -10.58 1.32
N ILE A 108 4.85 -9.64 0.72
CA ILE A 108 5.31 -8.43 1.40
C ILE A 108 4.38 -7.29 0.96
N ILE A 109 3.73 -6.67 1.93
CA ILE A 109 2.66 -5.71 1.69
C ILE A 109 3.00 -4.39 2.35
N TYR A 110 3.32 -3.35 1.58
CA TYR A 110 3.54 -2.00 2.09
C TYR A 110 2.24 -1.21 2.11
N VAL A 111 1.96 -0.54 3.22
CA VAL A 111 0.80 0.36 3.37
C VAL A 111 1.30 1.76 3.64
N THR A 112 0.77 2.74 2.92
CA THR A 112 1.09 4.16 3.10
C THR A 112 -0.16 5.03 2.89
N LYS A 113 -0.14 6.25 3.43
CA LYS A 113 -1.17 7.26 3.19
C LYS A 113 -0.82 8.12 1.98
N ASP A 114 -1.82 8.37 1.16
CA ASP A 114 -1.77 9.29 0.05
C ASP A 114 -1.43 10.72 0.50
N ARG A 115 -0.45 11.32 -0.18
CA ARG A 115 -0.04 12.71 -0.01
C ARG A 115 -0.37 13.55 -1.26
N GLU A 116 -0.95 12.95 -2.29
CA GLU A 116 -1.10 13.46 -3.66
C GLU A 116 -2.37 14.29 -3.90
N THR A 117 -3.29 14.36 -2.94
CA THR A 117 -4.59 15.05 -3.08
C THR A 117 -4.54 16.56 -3.40
N ARG A 118 -3.35 17.17 -3.45
CA ARG A 118 -3.15 18.55 -3.94
C ARG A 118 -2.35 18.64 -5.24
N ALA A 119 -1.88 17.52 -5.78
CA ALA A 119 -1.11 17.46 -7.00
C ALA A 119 -2.03 17.61 -8.22
N ALA A 120 -1.49 18.11 -9.33
CA ALA A 120 -2.20 18.08 -10.60
C ALA A 120 -2.50 16.63 -11.01
N LYS A 121 -3.55 16.42 -11.82
CA LYS A 121 -3.93 15.07 -12.28
C LYS A 121 -2.76 14.29 -12.91
N SER A 122 -1.94 14.99 -13.70
CA SER A 122 -0.74 14.44 -14.34
C SER A 122 0.30 13.94 -13.33
N ASP A 123 0.48 14.66 -12.21
CA ASP A 123 1.38 14.24 -11.14
C ASP A 123 0.85 13.00 -10.43
N ALA A 124 -0.45 12.92 -10.14
CA ALA A 124 -1.05 11.74 -9.54
C ALA A 124 -0.90 10.50 -10.44
N GLU A 125 -1.11 10.63 -11.75
CA GLU A 125 -0.88 9.53 -12.71
C GLU A 125 0.60 9.09 -12.75
N ARG A 126 1.51 10.05 -12.77
CA ARG A 126 2.96 9.79 -12.73
C ARG A 126 3.36 9.04 -11.45
N LEU A 127 2.87 9.47 -10.28
CA LEU A 127 3.19 8.84 -9.00
C LEU A 127 2.59 7.43 -8.90
N ARG A 128 1.36 7.22 -9.38
CA ARG A 128 0.77 5.87 -9.51
C ARG A 128 1.63 4.96 -10.41
N ALA A 129 2.13 5.48 -11.52
CA ALA A 129 3.02 4.71 -12.41
C ALA A 129 4.34 4.32 -11.70
N LEU A 130 4.90 5.21 -10.87
CA LEU A 130 6.07 4.89 -10.05
C LEU A 130 5.77 3.78 -9.04
N PHE A 131 4.66 3.87 -8.30
CA PHE A 131 4.26 2.80 -7.38
C PHE A 131 4.06 1.45 -8.09
N GLN A 132 3.41 1.45 -9.26
CA GLN A 132 3.23 0.22 -10.05
C GLN A 132 4.58 -0.37 -10.49
N THR A 133 5.50 0.48 -10.94
CA THR A 133 6.85 0.08 -11.36
C THR A 133 7.63 -0.51 -10.19
N THR A 134 7.58 0.14 -9.03
CA THR A 134 8.22 -0.34 -7.79
C THR A 134 7.62 -1.67 -7.31
N ALA A 135 6.29 -1.83 -7.35
CA ALA A 135 5.62 -3.07 -7.00
C ALA A 135 6.10 -4.25 -7.87
N HIS A 136 6.18 -4.05 -9.20
CA HIS A 136 6.74 -5.04 -10.12
C HIS A 136 8.22 -5.32 -9.86
N HIS A 137 9.03 -4.27 -9.80
CA HIS A 137 10.49 -4.40 -9.73
C HIS A 137 10.94 -5.15 -8.47
N TYR A 138 10.34 -4.85 -7.31
CA TYR A 138 10.69 -5.50 -6.05
C TYR A 138 9.81 -6.71 -5.71
N ASN A 139 8.88 -7.10 -6.58
CA ASN A 139 7.91 -8.16 -6.35
C ASN A 139 7.14 -8.01 -5.01
N VAL A 140 6.54 -6.84 -4.79
CA VAL A 140 5.81 -6.50 -3.56
C VAL A 140 4.44 -5.92 -3.86
N TYR A 141 3.55 -5.95 -2.87
CA TYR A 141 2.27 -5.24 -2.93
C TYR A 141 2.41 -3.88 -2.26
N ILE A 142 1.82 -2.85 -2.85
CA ILE A 142 1.80 -1.51 -2.28
C ILE A 142 0.34 -1.04 -2.22
N TYR A 143 -0.08 -0.52 -1.08
CA TYR A 143 -1.42 0.03 -0.87
C TYR A 143 -1.30 1.49 -0.44
N VAL A 144 -1.93 2.38 -1.21
CA VAL A 144 -1.92 3.83 -0.97
C VAL A 144 -3.33 4.26 -0.57
N VAL A 145 -3.50 4.59 0.71
CA VAL A 145 -4.78 4.98 1.31
C VAL A 145 -5.08 6.45 1.01
N GLU A 146 -6.12 6.70 0.21
CA GLU A 146 -6.45 8.05 -0.27
C GLU A 146 -6.76 9.02 0.87
N ARG A 147 -6.39 10.28 0.68
CA ARG A 147 -6.80 11.36 1.59
C ARG A 147 -8.23 11.80 1.29
N LEU A 148 -9.05 12.02 2.31
CA LEU A 148 -10.40 12.55 2.14
C LEU A 148 -10.34 14.05 1.79
N PRO A 149 -11.18 14.52 0.86
CA PRO A 149 -11.21 15.92 0.42
C PRO A 149 -11.57 16.91 1.53
N VAL A 150 -12.18 16.44 2.63
CA VAL A 150 -12.62 17.28 3.77
C VAL A 150 -11.67 17.24 4.96
N GLU A 151 -10.40 16.83 4.76
CA GLU A 151 -9.35 17.18 5.73
C GLU A 151 -9.04 18.69 5.64
N LYS A 152 -10.04 19.56 5.90
CA LYS A 152 -9.79 20.92 6.36
C LYS A 152 -8.82 20.76 7.52
N LYS A 153 -7.73 21.54 7.55
CA LYS A 153 -6.89 21.67 8.74
C LYS A 153 -7.87 21.90 9.88
N VAL A 154 -8.12 20.88 10.69
CA VAL A 154 -9.00 21.00 11.84
C VAL A 154 -8.17 21.87 12.76
N GLU A 155 -8.41 23.17 12.71
CA GLU A 155 -7.86 24.08 13.70
C GLU A 155 -8.21 23.47 15.05
N ARG A 156 -7.21 23.40 15.93
CA ARG A 156 -7.34 23.00 17.32
C ARG A 156 -8.22 24.03 18.03
N ARG A 157 -9.51 24.07 17.70
CA ARG A 157 -10.51 24.80 18.44
C ARG A 157 -11.01 23.86 19.51
N ASP A 158 -10.75 24.30 20.74
CA ASP A 158 -11.47 23.91 21.94
C ASP A 158 -11.09 22.54 22.52
N GLY A 159 -9.82 22.36 22.91
CA GLY A 159 -9.39 21.55 24.07
C GLY A 159 -9.83 20.09 24.19
N LYS A 160 -10.56 19.55 23.22
CA LYS A 160 -11.02 18.18 23.14
C LYS A 160 -10.33 17.58 21.93
N ASP A 161 -9.34 16.73 22.22
CA ASP A 161 -8.69 15.88 21.25
C ASP A 161 -9.77 15.18 20.42
N LYS A 162 -9.99 15.66 19.18
CA LYS A 162 -10.68 14.82 18.21
C LYS A 162 -9.79 13.60 18.03
N SER A 163 -10.34 12.45 18.40
CA SER A 163 -9.68 11.16 18.44
C SER A 163 -8.67 11.01 17.31
N HIS A 164 -7.39 10.77 17.66
CA HIS A 164 -6.33 10.41 16.71
C HIS A 164 -6.80 9.33 15.71
N ALA A 165 -7.76 8.49 16.11
CA ALA A 165 -8.42 7.48 15.28
C ALA A 165 -9.07 8.04 14.00
N ALA A 166 -9.58 9.27 14.00
CA ALA A 166 -10.22 9.89 12.83
C ALA A 166 -9.25 10.12 11.65
N LEU A 167 -7.93 10.03 11.90
CA LEU A 167 -6.89 10.21 10.90
C LEU A 167 -6.16 8.91 10.54
N GLY A 168 -6.26 7.85 11.36
CA GLY A 168 -5.53 6.58 11.26
C GLY A 168 -6.07 5.61 10.21
N ARG A 169 -6.31 6.06 8.98
CA ARG A 169 -6.87 5.21 7.91
C ARG A 169 -5.87 4.22 7.36
N ASP A 170 -4.63 4.64 7.21
CA ASP A 170 -3.50 3.78 6.88
C ASP A 170 -3.28 2.72 7.95
N ASP A 171 -3.34 3.08 9.24
CA ASP A 171 -3.27 2.13 10.34
C ASP A 171 -4.43 1.12 10.30
N PHE A 172 -5.66 1.61 10.13
CA PHE A 172 -6.84 0.73 10.02
C PHE A 172 -6.70 -0.25 8.86
N TYR A 173 -6.30 0.24 7.69
CA TYR A 173 -6.15 -0.59 6.50
C TYR A 173 -5.00 -1.59 6.62
N LEU A 174 -3.89 -1.19 7.25
CA LEU A 174 -2.79 -2.07 7.59
C LEU A 174 -3.24 -3.21 8.53
N ILE A 175 -4.00 -2.89 9.58
CA ILE A 175 -4.55 -3.89 10.50
C ILE A 175 -5.52 -4.82 9.76
N MET A 176 -6.35 -4.27 8.88
CA MET A 176 -7.27 -5.05 8.04
C MET A 176 -6.54 -6.05 7.15
N LEU A 177 -5.48 -5.62 6.47
CA LEU A 177 -4.64 -6.50 5.65
C LEU A 177 -3.95 -7.58 6.50
N ALA A 178 -3.37 -7.20 7.64
CA ALA A 178 -2.68 -8.15 8.52
C ALA A 178 -3.67 -9.18 9.09
N TRP A 179 -4.89 -8.77 9.42
CA TRP A 179 -5.95 -9.68 9.87
C TRP A 179 -6.42 -10.61 8.74
N LYS A 180 -6.64 -10.07 7.53
CA LYS A 180 -7.06 -10.81 6.32
C LYS A 180 -6.05 -11.88 5.92
N TYR A 181 -4.75 -11.56 5.95
CA TYR A 181 -3.67 -12.48 5.59
C TYR A 181 -3.10 -13.26 6.77
N ASN A 182 -3.67 -13.06 7.97
CA ASN A 182 -3.24 -13.66 9.23
C ASN A 182 -1.72 -13.61 9.40
N CYS A 183 -1.15 -12.41 9.36
CA CYS A 183 0.28 -12.17 9.38
C CYS A 183 0.65 -11.03 10.33
N PRO A 184 1.94 -10.83 10.64
CA PRO A 184 2.37 -9.76 11.51
C PRO A 184 2.41 -8.43 10.75
N ALA A 185 2.42 -7.35 11.53
CA ALA A 185 2.70 -6.01 11.07
C ALA A 185 4.12 -5.58 11.49
N LEU A 186 4.92 -5.09 10.54
CA LEU A 186 6.19 -4.43 10.80
C LEU A 186 5.93 -2.95 11.09
N SER A 187 5.81 -2.61 12.37
CA SER A 187 5.58 -1.25 12.87
C SER A 187 6.04 -1.14 14.32
N GLN A 188 6.44 0.07 14.73
CA GLN A 188 6.63 0.41 16.14
C GLN A 188 5.33 0.85 16.81
N ASP A 189 4.27 1.12 16.03
CA ASP A 189 2.96 1.39 16.57
C ASP A 189 2.36 0.14 17.23
N ARG A 190 1.59 0.36 18.29
CA ARG A 190 0.84 -0.65 19.02
C ARG A 190 -0.64 -0.66 18.63
N PHE A 191 -1.08 0.22 17.73
CA PHE A 191 -2.44 0.30 17.19
C PHE A 191 -3.51 0.39 18.29
N ARG A 192 -3.24 1.21 19.31
CA ARG A 192 -4.11 1.29 20.50
C ARG A 192 -5.52 1.75 20.15
N ASP A 193 -5.63 2.60 19.15
CA ASP A 193 -6.86 3.29 18.79
C ASP A 193 -7.78 2.46 17.87
N LEU A 194 -7.45 1.19 17.60
CA LEU A 194 -8.23 0.31 16.70
C LEU A 194 -9.72 0.23 17.07
N ALA A 195 -10.06 0.25 18.37
CA ALA A 195 -11.45 0.18 18.79
C ALA A 195 -12.23 1.41 18.28
N ASP A 196 -11.66 2.60 18.47
CA ASP A 196 -12.23 3.88 18.07
C ASP A 196 -12.27 4.01 16.54
N MET A 197 -11.25 3.50 15.82
CA MET A 197 -11.25 3.53 14.36
C MET A 197 -12.43 2.75 13.74
N LYS A 198 -12.95 1.70 14.41
CA LYS A 198 -14.10 0.95 13.88
C LYS A 198 -15.41 1.73 13.93
N THR A 199 -15.49 2.77 14.77
CA THR A 199 -16.69 3.59 14.95
C THR A 199 -16.54 4.96 14.31
N ASP A 200 -15.36 5.57 14.43
CA ASP A 200 -15.18 7.00 14.18
C ASP A 200 -14.52 7.29 12.82
N LEU A 201 -13.97 6.27 12.18
CA LEU A 201 -13.25 6.43 10.93
C LEU A 201 -14.22 6.45 9.73
N ALA A 202 -14.24 7.58 9.03
CA ALA A 202 -15.03 7.74 7.82
C ALA A 202 -14.57 6.77 6.72
N PRO A 203 -15.48 6.29 5.83
CA PRO A 203 -15.13 5.47 4.69
C PRO A 203 -14.10 6.14 3.78
N PHE A 204 -13.26 5.33 3.12
CA PHE A 204 -12.16 5.82 2.30
C PHE A 204 -11.84 4.88 1.13
N HIS A 205 -11.08 5.37 0.17
CA HIS A 205 -10.58 4.58 -0.95
C HIS A 205 -9.12 4.21 -0.76
N VAL A 206 -8.72 3.13 -1.42
CA VAL A 206 -7.32 2.68 -1.45
C VAL A 206 -6.95 2.29 -2.86
N TYR A 207 -5.80 2.77 -3.33
CA TYR A 207 -5.18 2.23 -4.54
C TYR A 207 -4.29 1.05 -4.18
N SER A 208 -4.43 -0.05 -4.91
CA SER A 208 -3.59 -1.23 -4.75
C SER A 208 -2.74 -1.46 -5.98
N PHE A 209 -1.45 -1.64 -5.76
CA PHE A 209 -0.43 -1.92 -6.77
C PHE A 209 0.11 -3.32 -6.52
N SER A 210 0.10 -4.14 -7.56
CA SER A 210 0.39 -5.57 -7.46
C SER A 210 1.58 -5.93 -8.35
N PRO A 211 2.46 -6.86 -7.94
CA PRO A 211 3.61 -7.25 -8.73
C PRO A 211 3.24 -8.02 -10.00
N VAL A 212 1.98 -8.47 -10.13
CA VAL A 212 1.52 -9.30 -11.27
C VAL A 212 0.43 -8.64 -12.11
N LYS A 213 -0.20 -7.56 -11.62
CA LYS A 213 -1.26 -6.89 -12.39
C LYS A 213 -0.67 -5.72 -13.17
N PRO A 214 -1.11 -5.48 -14.42
CA PRO A 214 -0.55 -4.42 -15.25
C PRO A 214 -0.99 -3.01 -14.81
N TYR A 215 -2.09 -2.90 -14.09
CA TYR A 215 -2.69 -1.63 -13.66
C TYR A 215 -3.08 -1.67 -12.19
N PRO A 216 -3.06 -0.52 -11.50
CA PRO A 216 -3.53 -0.42 -10.14
C PRO A 216 -5.05 -0.63 -10.06
N GLU A 217 -5.50 -1.20 -8.95
CA GLU A 217 -6.92 -1.31 -8.64
C GLU A 217 -7.31 -0.27 -7.59
N ARG A 218 -8.60 -0.01 -7.44
CA ARG A 218 -9.13 0.91 -6.45
C ARG A 218 -10.22 0.23 -5.64
N ASP A 219 -10.00 0.15 -4.34
CA ASP A 219 -10.93 -0.41 -3.38
C ASP A 219 -11.65 0.70 -2.61
N PHE A 220 -12.82 0.36 -2.05
CA PHE A 220 -13.56 1.20 -1.11
C PHE A 220 -13.71 0.46 0.22
N VAL A 221 -13.39 1.13 1.32
CA VAL A 221 -13.39 0.57 2.66
C VAL A 221 -14.39 1.32 3.51
N ASN A 222 -15.30 0.57 4.13
CA ASN A 222 -16.20 1.08 5.14
C ASN A 222 -15.83 0.50 6.52
N PRO A 223 -15.08 1.25 7.37
CA PRO A 223 -14.59 0.76 8.66
C PRO A 223 -15.67 0.23 9.61
N SER A 224 -16.90 0.75 9.50
CA SER A 224 -18.04 0.34 10.34
C SER A 224 -18.73 -0.95 9.87
N ALA A 225 -18.26 -1.57 8.78
CA ALA A 225 -18.82 -2.82 8.27
C ALA A 225 -18.76 -3.94 9.32
N ALA A 226 -19.80 -4.80 9.34
CA ALA A 226 -19.95 -5.83 10.38
C ALA A 226 -18.77 -6.82 10.44
N GLU A 227 -18.11 -7.07 9.31
CA GLU A 227 -16.94 -7.95 9.22
C GLU A 227 -15.76 -7.46 10.08
N PHE A 228 -15.57 -6.14 10.21
CA PHE A 228 -14.43 -5.56 10.93
C PHE A 228 -14.65 -5.49 12.44
N ARG A 229 -15.86 -5.76 12.94
CA ARG A 229 -16.13 -5.80 14.39
C ARG A 229 -15.20 -6.77 15.12
N ARG A 230 -14.92 -7.92 14.51
CA ARG A 230 -14.06 -8.99 15.05
C ARG A 230 -12.57 -8.80 14.75
N MET A 231 -12.20 -7.75 14.01
CA MET A 231 -10.80 -7.46 13.69
C MET A 231 -10.00 -7.22 14.97
N GLN A 232 -8.81 -7.80 15.06
CA GLN A 232 -7.92 -7.66 16.22
C GLN A 232 -6.61 -7.03 15.78
N ARG A 233 -5.90 -6.41 16.74
CA ARG A 233 -4.56 -5.88 16.50
C ARG A 233 -3.63 -7.02 16.04
N PRO A 234 -2.81 -6.81 15.00
CA PRO A 234 -1.87 -7.82 14.54
C PRO A 234 -0.75 -8.04 15.57
N ALA A 235 -0.02 -9.14 15.43
CA ALA A 235 1.27 -9.27 16.10
C ALA A 235 2.23 -8.21 15.51
N ALA A 236 2.89 -7.44 16.36
CA ALA A 236 3.85 -6.43 15.93
C ALA A 236 5.27 -7.00 15.89
N VAL A 237 5.98 -6.75 14.80
CA VAL A 237 7.41 -7.05 14.62
C VAL A 237 8.16 -5.72 14.67
N ASP A 238 9.21 -5.67 15.48
CA ASP A 238 10.07 -4.48 15.59
C ASP A 238 11.11 -4.47 14.46
N TYR A 239 11.39 -3.28 13.93
CA TYR A 239 12.39 -3.06 12.89
C TYR A 239 13.77 -3.59 13.29
N SER A 240 14.17 -3.40 14.56
CA SER A 240 15.44 -3.89 15.09
C SER A 240 15.63 -5.41 14.99
N LYS A 241 14.54 -6.18 14.93
CA LYS A 241 14.55 -7.64 14.78
C LYS A 241 14.63 -8.11 13.32
N VAL A 242 14.52 -7.19 12.37
CA VAL A 242 14.51 -7.49 10.94
C VAL A 242 15.71 -6.84 10.25
N PHE A 243 16.05 -5.63 10.65
CA PHE A 243 17.06 -4.79 10.02
C PHE A 243 18.27 -4.58 10.95
N VAL A 244 18.91 -5.69 11.36
CA VAL A 244 20.05 -5.67 12.30
C VAL A 244 21.27 -4.94 11.74
N HIS A 245 21.37 -4.85 10.40
CA HIS A 245 22.53 -4.31 9.68
C HIS A 245 22.23 -3.04 8.87
N LEU A 246 21.05 -2.41 9.10
CA LEU A 246 20.72 -1.09 8.56
C LEU A 246 20.80 -0.03 9.67
#